data_AF-A0A521RU42-F1
#
_entry.id   AF-A0A521RU42-F1
#
_cell.length_a   1.000
_cell.length_b   1.000
_cell.length_c   1.000
_cell.angle_alpha   90.00
_cell.angle_beta   90.00
_cell.angle_gamma   90.00
#
_symmetry.space_group_name_H-M   'P 1'
#
loop_
_entity.id
_entity.type
_entity.pdbx_description
1 polymer ?
#
loop_
_entity_poly.entity_id
_entity_poly.type
_entity_poly.pdbx_seq_one_letter_code
_entity_poly.pdbx_strand_id
1 'polypeptide(L)' 'MRWRLKINQTLSIGLLLLAFGCGNPEAKSKELYDTAQFEEQQRNFKHARQLYERILKEYPNTETAQKADARIKTLDSQP' A
#
# COMPACT_ATOMS: atom_id res chain seq x y z
N MET A 1 46.90 -21.82 -3.61
CA MET A 1 45.70 -21.50 -2.80
C MET A 1 45.06 -20.16 -3.21
N ARG A 2 44.49 -20.05 -4.41
CA ARG A 2 43.74 -18.85 -4.88
C ARG A 2 42.30 -19.16 -5.33
N TRP A 3 41.83 -20.38 -5.09
CA TRP A 3 40.53 -20.88 -5.56
C TRP A 3 39.41 -20.81 -4.50
N ARG A 4 39.74 -20.73 -3.20
CA ARG A 4 38.75 -20.70 -2.12
C ARG A 4 38.12 -19.30 -1.88
N LEU A 5 38.80 -18.24 -2.30
CA LEU A 5 38.35 -16.85 -2.13
C LEU A 5 37.32 -16.40 -3.19
N LYS A 6 37.38 -16.94 -4.42
CA LYS A 6 36.40 -16.60 -5.47
C LYS A 6 35.02 -17.21 -5.21
N ILE A 7 34.96 -18.41 -4.63
CA ILE A 7 33.70 -19.09 -4.27
C ILE A 7 32.99 -18.35 -3.13
N ASN A 8 33.75 -17.76 -2.20
CA ASN A 8 33.19 -17.01 -1.07
C ASN A 8 32.67 -15.62 -1.49
N GLN A 9 33.24 -15.01 -2.54
CA GLN A 9 32.76 -13.72 -3.07
C GLN A 9 31.52 -13.86 -3.96
N THR A 10 31.30 -15.01 -4.61
CA THR A 10 30.11 -15.24 -5.45
C THR A 10 28.85 -15.51 -4.63
N LEU A 11 28.98 -16.04 -3.41
CA LEU A 11 27.83 -16.37 -2.55
C LEU A 11 27.18 -15.15 -1.89
N SER A 12 27.89 -14.03 -1.74
CA SER A 12 27.37 -12.84 -1.04
C SER A 12 26.53 -11.91 -1.91
N ILE A 13 26.61 -12.00 -3.25
CA ILE A 13 25.90 -11.08 -4.16
C ILE A 13 24.46 -11.56 -4.43
N GLY A 14 24.19 -12.87 -4.35
CA GLY A 14 22.85 -13.43 -4.60
C GLY A 14 21.81 -13.11 -3.52
N LEU A 15 22.25 -12.79 -2.29
CA LEU A 15 21.35 -12.56 -1.14
C LEU A 15 20.74 -11.14 -1.11
N LEU A 16 21.31 -10.19 -1.85
CA LEU A 16 20.88 -8.77 -1.83
C LEU A 16 19.74 -8.44 -2.81
N LEU A 17 19.39 -9.33 -3.73
CA LEU A 17 18.39 -9.09 -4.77
C LEU A 17 16.93 -9.43 -4.37
N LEU A 18 16.71 -10.01 -3.18
CA LEU A 18 15.38 -10.42 -2.72
C LEU A 18 14.57 -9.29 -2.05
N ALA A 19 15.13 -8.09 -1.88
CA ALA A 19 14.50 -7.01 -1.12
C ALA A 19 13.52 -6.13 -1.92
N PHE A 20 13.47 -6.26 -3.25
CA PHE A 20 12.50 -5.52 -4.08
C PHE A 20 11.27 -6.38 -4.37
N GLY A 21 10.56 -6.77 -3.32
CA GLY A 21 9.19 -7.24 -3.47
C GLY A 21 8.34 -6.08 -3.97
N CYS A 22 8.18 -5.97 -5.30
CA CYS A 22 7.23 -5.04 -5.93
C CYS A 22 5.81 -5.43 -5.53
N GLY A 23 5.35 -5.00 -4.35
CA GLY A 23 3.94 -5.08 -3.99
C GLY A 23 3.15 -4.17 -4.92
N ASN A 24 2.16 -4.69 -5.63
CA ASN A 24 1.30 -3.92 -6.52
C ASN A 24 0.59 -2.80 -5.72
N PRO A 25 0.93 -1.51 -5.94
CA PRO A 25 0.35 -0.40 -5.17
C PRO A 25 -1.18 -0.35 -5.29
N GLU A 26 -1.72 -0.68 -6.46
CA GLU A 26 -3.17 -0.69 -6.70
C GLU A 26 -3.85 -1.71 -5.80
N ALA A 27 -3.32 -2.94 -5.73
CA ALA A 27 -3.88 -4.00 -4.90
C ALA A 27 -3.88 -3.62 -3.41
N LYS A 28 -2.78 -3.04 -2.91
CA LYS A 28 -2.68 -2.60 -1.51
C LYS A 28 -3.64 -1.45 -1.20
N SER A 29 -3.73 -0.47 -2.09
CA SER A 29 -4.71 0.62 -1.92
C SER A 29 -6.15 0.08 -1.93
N LYS A 30 -6.44 -0.93 -2.76
CA LYS A 30 -7.75 -1.55 -2.84
C LYS A 30 -8.14 -2.25 -1.53
N GLU A 31 -7.23 -2.99 -0.90
CA GLU A 31 -7.49 -3.63 0.41
C GLU A 31 -7.86 -2.61 1.50
N LEU A 32 -7.13 -1.48 1.54
CA LEU A 32 -7.47 -0.37 2.45
C LEU A 32 -8.83 0.25 2.11
N TYR A 33 -9.15 0.40 0.83
CA TYR A 33 -10.42 0.97 0.37
C TYR A 33 -11.60 0.08 0.76
N ASP A 34 -11.47 -1.23 0.56
CA ASP A 34 -12.48 -2.22 0.93
C ASP A 34 -12.72 -2.21 2.45
N THR A 35 -11.65 -2.10 3.25
CA THR A 35 -11.75 -1.95 4.71
C THR A 35 -12.46 -0.65 5.09
N ALA A 36 -12.13 0.46 4.43
CA ALA A 36 -12.78 1.73 4.68
C ALA A 36 -14.29 1.67 4.37
N GLN A 37 -14.68 1.03 3.27
CA GLN A 37 -16.09 0.82 2.92
C GLN A 37 -16.82 -0.06 3.94
N PHE A 38 -16.15 -1.09 4.48
CA PHE A 38 -16.72 -1.89 5.56
C PHE A 38 -16.96 -1.05 6.81
N GLU A 39 -15.99 -0.23 7.22
CA GLU A 39 -16.14 0.68 8.36
C GLU A 39 -17.28 1.70 8.15
N GLU A 40 -17.44 2.22 6.94
CA GLU A 40 -18.58 3.07 6.59
C GLU A 40 -19.92 2.35 6.77
N GLN A 41 -20.02 1.09 6.32
CA GLN A 41 -21.23 0.27 6.49
C GLN A 41 -21.54 0.03 7.98
N GLN A 42 -20.52 -0.08 8.82
CA GLN A 42 -20.64 -0.16 10.28
C GLN A 42 -20.91 1.19 10.96
N ARG A 43 -21.09 2.28 10.19
CA ARG A 43 -21.24 3.67 10.67
C ARG A 43 -20.02 4.21 11.41
N ASN A 44 -18.86 3.58 11.27
CA ASN A 44 -17.58 4.03 11.81
C ASN A 44 -16.91 5.05 10.87
N PHE A 45 -17.64 6.13 10.54
CA PHE A 45 -17.22 7.11 9.52
C PHE A 45 -15.87 7.76 9.81
N LYS A 46 -15.54 7.96 11.09
CA LYS A 46 -14.23 8.49 11.51
C LYS A 46 -13.09 7.55 11.09
N HIS A 47 -13.24 6.24 11.31
CA HIS A 47 -12.20 5.27 10.96
C HIS A 47 -12.13 5.05 9.45
N ALA A 48 -13.28 4.99 8.78
CA ALA A 48 -13.35 4.95 7.33
C ALA A 48 -12.60 6.12 6.67
N ARG A 49 -12.82 7.35 7.16
CA ARG A 49 -12.11 8.53 6.67
C ARG A 49 -10.59 8.40 6.84
N GLN A 50 -10.14 7.96 8.01
CA GLN A 50 -8.71 7.77 8.27
C GLN A 50 -8.08 6.77 7.30
N LEU A 51 -8.80 5.71 6.93
CA LEU A 51 -8.35 4.74 5.94
C LEU A 51 -8.30 5.35 4.52
N TYR A 52 -9.29 6.16 4.13
CA TYR A 52 -9.22 6.89 2.85
C TYR A 52 -8.05 7.86 2.78
N GLU A 53 -7.83 8.66 3.82
CA GLU A 53 -6.71 9.60 3.89
C GLU A 53 -5.36 8.88 3.83
N ARG A 54 -5.28 7.68 4.44
CA ARG A 54 -4.11 6.82 4.35
C ARG A 54 -3.83 6.36 2.92
N ILE A 55 -4.87 6.02 2.14
CA ILE A 55 -4.71 5.66 0.72
C ILE A 55 -4.10 6.82 -0.06
N LEU A 56 -4.60 8.04 0.15
CA LEU A 56 -4.06 9.24 -0.53
C LEU A 56 -2.61 9.51 -0.16
N LYS A 57 -2.22 9.22 1.08
CA LYS A 57 -0.85 9.41 1.57
C LYS A 57 0.13 8.35 1.07
N GLU A 58 -0.26 7.07 1.14
CA GLU A 58 0.64 5.94 0.87
C GLU A 58 0.61 5.48 -0.60
N TYR A 59 -0.50 5.71 -1.30
CA TYR A 59 -0.73 5.23 -2.68
C TYR A 59 -1.28 6.34 -3.61
N PRO A 60 -0.68 7.55 -3.65
CA PRO A 60 -1.27 8.72 -4.32
C PRO A 60 -1.54 8.55 -5.82
N ASN A 61 -0.84 7.64 -6.50
CA ASN A 61 -0.90 7.47 -7.95
C ASN A 61 -1.78 6.29 -8.41
N THR A 62 -2.63 5.75 -7.54
CA THR A 62 -3.54 4.63 -7.87
C THR A 62 -4.92 5.12 -8.29
N GLU A 63 -5.64 4.31 -9.08
CA GLU A 63 -7.05 4.60 -9.38
C GLU A 63 -7.88 4.57 -8.10
N THR A 64 -7.52 3.69 -7.17
CA THR A 64 -8.15 3.61 -5.85
C THR A 64 -7.96 4.89 -5.03
N ALA A 65 -6.84 5.60 -5.13
CA ALA A 65 -6.68 6.90 -4.48
C ALA A 65 -7.67 7.94 -5.01
N GLN A 66 -7.94 7.96 -6.32
CA GLN A 66 -8.96 8.87 -6.89
C GLN A 66 -10.36 8.55 -6.32
N LYS A 67 -10.69 7.27 -6.16
CA LYS A 67 -11.95 6.82 -5.54
C LYS A 67 -12.03 7.22 -4.06
N ALA A 68 -10.93 7.08 -3.31
CA ALA A 68 -10.85 7.46 -1.91
C ALA A 68 -11.08 8.97 -1.71
N ASP A 69 -10.46 9.81 -2.54
CA ASP A 69 -10.67 11.27 -2.53
C ASP A 69 -12.12 11.65 -2.83
N ALA A 70 -12.73 11.04 -3.85
CA ALA A 70 -14.13 11.26 -4.18
C ALA A 70 -15.06 10.85 -3.02
N ARG A 71 -14.72 9.77 -2.30
CA ARG A 71 -15.52 9.31 -1.17
C ARG A 71 -15.42 10.25 0.03
N ILE A 72 -14.22 10.74 0.35
CA ILE A 72 -14.01 11.76 1.40
C ILE A 72 -14.88 13.00 1.15
N LYS A 73 -14.88 13.52 -0.08
CA LYS A 73 -15.72 14.67 -0.48
C LYS A 73 -17.21 14.41 -0.30
N THR A 74 -17.65 13.18 -0.54
CA THR A 74 -19.04 12.77 -0.33
C THR A 74 -19.39 12.75 1.15
N LEU A 75 -18.51 12.23 2.00
CA LEU A 75 -18.68 12.23 3.46
C LEU A 75 -18.72 13.65 4.04
N ASP A 76 -17.87 14.55 3.55
CA ASP A 76 -17.84 15.96 4.00
C ASP A 76 -19.09 16.75 3.60
N SER A 77 -19.78 16.31 2.55
CA SER A 77 -21.02 16.93 2.08
C SER A 77 -22.26 16.46 2.84
N GLN A 78 -22.15 15.44 3.69
CA GLN A 78 -23.26 14.90 4.47
C GLN A 78 -23.18 15.42 5.92
N PRO A 79 -24.22 16.10 6.44
CA PRO A 79 -24.23 16.63 7.79
C PRO A 79 -24.34 15.55 8.87
#